data_AF-A0AAV2YKD4-F1
#
_entry.id   AF-A0AAV2YKD4-F1
#
_cell.length_a   1.000
_cell.length_b   1.000
_cell.length_c   1.000
_cell.angle_alpha   90.00
_cell.angle_beta   90.00
_cell.angle_gamma   90.00
#
_symmetry.space_group_name_H-M   'P 1'
#
loop_
_entity.id
_entity.type
_entity.pdbx_description
1 polymer ?
#
loop_
_entity_poly.entity_id
_entity_poly.type
_entity_poly.pdbx_seq_one_letter_code
_entity_poly.pdbx_strand_id
1 'polypeptide(L)'
;MTTTVLVLRCLWVAFSACVLSTLISGFFKSMIVHGKQREASTLSKLPHFWVLQIELKKRWWTFFYFGGTVFNGMLVYAVWMQPRSATMQSLLALVHEVPKDSSASYLQINDNTRFFTILFQVQVTRRFLESLLVTEFGSSTMHASDPDAIITYEDTWCRSRVIGLGALLFLVGSQHQFQCNRILASMKRQNGMKHVLARGDWFDFVRCPLYTTEVLIYLGFALICGGSNVTMYFVFVWVIVNQAVCADLQSKWYDTKFRERLHELPRWKLLPRMKKSAWTWFYTAGCFWNVFLFYLVYFQPESAMTQSMLRWLQASDDASTPLVVRNEVVVFMACFAVQSTRRFLECLFVTQFGKARMHVSVLIIGFTHYLLIGVSVLSDKDALNDKEPDNVRASATRLGLALFALGSYHQFMCNHLLAKQKAANKMRHVLPRGDWFELTRSPLYTTEILIYLAFLFITGGTTISLYFVFIWVFANQAICAHNNYNWYEDKFRDRLAELPKYKLIPYIW
;
A
#
# COMPACT_ATOMS: atom_id res chain seq x y z
N MET A 1 8.11 -14.53 18.91
CA MET A 1 8.32 -14.27 17.47
C MET A 1 9.80 -14.43 17.21
N THR A 2 10.18 -15.44 16.43
CA THR A 2 11.57 -15.86 16.28
C THR A 2 12.42 -14.77 15.59
N THR A 3 13.68 -14.65 16.01
CA THR A 3 14.66 -13.68 15.45
C THR A 3 14.79 -13.83 13.93
N THR A 4 14.75 -15.06 13.40
CA THR A 4 14.81 -15.38 11.97
C THR A 4 13.67 -14.74 11.18
N VAL A 5 12.44 -14.83 11.69
CA VAL A 5 11.24 -14.27 11.06
C VAL A 5 11.28 -12.74 11.03
N LEU A 6 11.77 -12.13 12.11
CA LEU A 6 11.96 -10.68 12.18
C LEU A 6 12.98 -10.22 11.15
N VAL A 7 14.13 -10.90 11.03
CA VAL A 7 15.17 -10.61 10.03
C VAL A 7 14.59 -10.66 8.61
N LEU A 8 13.85 -11.71 8.27
CA LEU A 8 13.23 -11.87 6.96
C LEU A 8 12.22 -10.74 6.66
N ARG A 9 11.38 -10.37 7.63
CA ARG A 9 10.45 -9.23 7.47
C ARG A 9 11.20 -7.90 7.29
N CYS A 10 12.25 -7.67 8.08
CA CYS A 10 13.10 -6.48 7.96
C CYS A 10 13.80 -6.40 6.60
N LEU A 11 14.23 -7.53 6.02
CA LEU A 11 14.80 -7.58 4.67
C LEU A 11 13.79 -7.11 3.61
N TRP A 12 12.53 -7.58 3.67
CA TRP A 12 11.49 -7.14 2.75
C TRP A 12 11.16 -5.65 2.87
N VAL A 13 11.14 -5.12 4.11
CA VAL A 13 10.98 -3.68 4.36
C VAL A 13 12.16 -2.89 3.79
N ALA A 14 13.39 -3.35 4.02
CA ALA A 14 14.60 -2.71 3.51
C ALA A 14 14.62 -2.71 1.98
N PHE A 15 14.29 -3.82 1.33
CA PHE A 15 14.17 -3.88 -0.14
C PHE A 15 13.10 -2.93 -0.67
N SER A 16 11.93 -2.87 -0.02
CA SER A 16 10.86 -1.93 -0.40
C SER A 16 11.29 -0.47 -0.26
N ALA A 17 11.98 -0.13 0.84
CA ALA A 17 12.52 1.21 1.08
C ALA A 17 13.60 1.61 0.05
N CYS A 18 14.51 0.68 -0.28
CA CYS A 18 15.52 0.88 -1.33
C CYS A 18 14.87 1.15 -2.70
N VAL A 19 13.81 0.41 -3.05
CA VAL A 19 13.09 0.61 -4.32
C VAL A 19 12.31 1.93 -4.33
N LEU A 20 11.62 2.30 -3.26
CA LEU A 20 10.95 3.60 -3.16
C LEU A 20 11.95 4.76 -3.23
N SER A 21 13.14 4.58 -2.66
CA SER A 21 14.21 5.58 -2.70
C SER A 21 14.68 5.89 -4.12
N THR A 22 14.41 5.03 -5.12
CA THR A 22 14.69 5.33 -6.54
C THR A 22 13.88 6.49 -7.12
N LEU A 23 12.74 6.83 -6.50
CA LEU A 23 11.89 7.93 -6.95
C LEU A 23 12.50 9.29 -6.61
N ILE A 24 13.37 9.34 -5.60
CA ILE A 24 13.91 10.57 -5.01
C ILE A 24 15.42 10.65 -5.24
N SER A 25 16.12 9.51 -5.24
CA SER A 25 17.58 9.43 -5.33
C SER A 25 18.04 8.80 -6.65
N GLY A 26 18.90 9.54 -7.36
CA GLY A 26 19.61 9.04 -8.54
C GLY A 26 20.51 7.84 -8.24
N PHE A 27 21.04 7.73 -7.01
CA PHE A 27 21.88 6.61 -6.57
C PHE A 27 21.12 5.28 -6.57
N PHE A 28 20.01 5.19 -5.84
CA PHE A 28 19.18 3.99 -5.80
C PHE A 28 18.57 3.68 -7.16
N LYS A 29 18.18 4.72 -7.90
CA LYS A 29 17.69 4.57 -9.28
C LYS A 29 18.73 3.93 -10.19
N SER A 30 19.99 4.32 -10.04
CA SER A 30 21.12 3.74 -10.76
C SER A 30 21.31 2.26 -10.41
N MET A 31 21.19 1.87 -9.14
CA MET A 31 21.27 0.47 -8.70
C MET A 31 20.20 -0.45 -9.31
N ILE A 32 18.95 0.01 -9.39
CA ILE A 32 17.83 -0.80 -9.91
C ILE A 32 17.79 -0.85 -11.44
N VAL A 33 18.25 0.23 -12.08
CA VAL A 33 18.34 0.32 -13.55
C VAL A 33 19.62 -0.36 -14.08
N HIS A 34 20.58 -0.66 -13.20
CA HIS A 34 21.77 -1.44 -13.50
C HIS A 34 21.39 -2.82 -14.06
N GLY A 35 21.73 -3.08 -15.33
CA GLY A 35 21.28 -4.26 -16.10
C GLY A 35 20.08 -4.04 -17.03
N LYS A 36 19.44 -2.86 -17.05
CA LYS A 36 18.50 -2.44 -18.12
C LYS A 36 19.09 -1.37 -19.04
N GLN A 37 20.14 -0.67 -18.60
CA GLN A 37 20.89 0.30 -19.40
C GLN A 37 22.12 -0.36 -20.06
N ARG A 38 22.46 0.10 -21.27
CA ARG A 38 23.66 -0.35 -22.01
C ARG A 38 24.96 0.26 -21.47
N GLU A 39 24.88 1.30 -20.66
CA GLU A 39 26.03 1.95 -20.05
C GLU A 39 26.16 1.49 -18.59
N ALA A 40 27.37 1.07 -18.23
CA ALA A 40 27.74 0.71 -16.86
C ALA A 40 27.47 1.90 -15.92
N SER A 41 26.65 1.70 -14.88
CA SER A 41 26.46 2.73 -13.85
C SER A 41 27.80 3.14 -13.22
N THR A 42 27.89 4.38 -12.74
CA THR A 42 29.07 4.88 -12.00
C THR A 42 29.43 3.97 -10.82
N LEU A 43 28.46 3.21 -10.31
CA LEU A 43 28.60 2.29 -9.18
C LEU A 43 29.37 1.01 -9.52
N SER A 44 29.20 0.46 -10.73
CA SER A 44 29.93 -0.76 -11.14
C SER A 44 31.41 -0.50 -11.39
N LYS A 45 31.87 0.76 -11.32
CA LYS A 45 33.29 1.14 -11.39
C LYS A 45 33.96 1.15 -10.01
N LEU A 46 33.22 0.92 -8.92
CA LEU A 46 33.76 0.84 -7.56
C LEU A 46 34.41 -0.54 -7.31
N PRO A 47 35.57 -0.61 -6.65
CA PRO A 47 36.38 -1.83 -6.53
C PRO A 47 35.70 -2.97 -5.75
N HIS A 48 34.73 -2.67 -4.88
CA HIS A 48 34.03 -3.66 -4.07
C HIS A 48 32.72 -4.19 -4.69
N PHE A 49 32.33 -3.71 -5.88
CA PHE A 49 31.05 -4.05 -6.53
C PHE A 49 31.23 -4.88 -7.82
N TRP A 50 32.22 -5.77 -7.85
CA TRP A 50 32.55 -6.60 -9.03
C TRP A 50 31.39 -7.51 -9.48
N VAL A 51 30.52 -7.93 -8.56
CA VAL A 51 29.32 -8.75 -8.88
C VAL A 51 28.35 -7.99 -9.79
N LEU A 52 28.29 -6.66 -9.67
CA LEU A 52 27.48 -5.80 -10.55
C LEU A 52 28.09 -5.66 -11.96
N GLN A 53 29.27 -6.22 -12.23
CA GLN A 53 29.87 -6.27 -13.57
C GLN A 53 29.54 -7.59 -14.31
N ILE A 54 28.94 -8.58 -13.64
CA ILE A 54 28.68 -9.90 -14.22
C ILE A 54 27.44 -9.86 -15.12
N GLU A 55 27.62 -9.61 -16.41
CA GLU A 55 26.52 -9.58 -17.37
C GLU A 55 26.06 -10.98 -17.80
N LEU A 56 24.84 -11.38 -17.39
CA LEU A 56 24.23 -12.63 -17.84
C LEU A 56 23.33 -12.39 -19.05
N LYS A 57 23.42 -13.23 -20.09
CA LYS A 57 22.46 -13.19 -21.21
C LYS A 57 21.06 -13.54 -20.69
N LYS A 58 20.03 -12.78 -21.09
CA LYS A 58 18.64 -12.99 -20.61
C LYS A 58 18.11 -14.43 -20.74
N ARG A 59 18.58 -15.22 -21.72
CA ARG A 59 18.23 -16.65 -21.87
C ARG A 59 18.60 -17.53 -20.67
N TRP A 60 19.59 -17.12 -19.86
CA TRP A 60 19.99 -17.85 -18.65
C TRP A 60 18.95 -17.78 -17.53
N TRP A 61 17.98 -16.87 -17.63
CA TRP A 61 16.87 -16.76 -16.69
C TRP A 61 15.99 -18.02 -16.68
N THR A 62 15.98 -18.78 -17.78
CA THR A 62 15.34 -20.09 -17.83
C THR A 62 15.94 -21.06 -16.82
N PHE A 63 17.26 -21.00 -16.53
CA PHE A 63 17.89 -21.82 -15.49
C PHE A 63 17.54 -21.35 -14.08
N PHE A 64 17.34 -20.05 -13.88
CA PHE A 64 16.85 -19.51 -12.61
C PHE A 64 15.42 -20.02 -12.32
N TYR A 65 14.52 -19.93 -13.30
CA TYR A 65 13.18 -20.50 -13.16
C TYR A 65 13.18 -22.02 -13.03
N PHE A 66 14.10 -22.72 -13.70
CA PHE A 66 14.27 -24.17 -13.54
C PHE A 66 14.69 -24.51 -12.10
N GLY A 67 15.74 -23.87 -11.57
CA GLY A 67 16.19 -24.05 -10.20
C GLY A 67 15.08 -23.76 -9.20
N GLY A 68 14.37 -22.63 -9.37
CA GLY A 68 13.21 -22.29 -8.56
C GLY A 68 12.08 -23.32 -8.66
N THR A 69 11.80 -23.87 -9.86
CA THR A 69 10.77 -24.91 -10.08
C THR A 69 11.15 -26.22 -9.40
N VAL A 70 12.43 -26.63 -9.49
CA VAL A 70 12.93 -27.85 -8.85
C VAL A 70 12.90 -27.70 -7.33
N PHE A 71 13.41 -26.59 -6.80
CA PHE A 71 13.41 -26.31 -5.37
C PHE A 71 11.99 -26.27 -4.78
N ASN A 72 11.07 -25.53 -5.41
CA ASN A 72 9.68 -25.48 -4.95
C ASN A 72 8.97 -26.84 -5.13
N GLY A 73 9.33 -27.63 -6.15
CA GLY A 73 8.82 -29.00 -6.32
C GLY A 73 9.26 -29.92 -5.19
N MET A 74 10.53 -29.83 -4.76
CA MET A 74 11.04 -30.51 -3.57
C MET A 74 10.32 -30.06 -2.30
N LEU A 75 10.03 -28.75 -2.17
CA LEU A 75 9.28 -28.19 -1.05
C LEU A 75 7.84 -28.72 -1.00
N VAL A 76 7.13 -28.76 -2.14
CA VAL A 76 5.79 -29.36 -2.23
C VAL A 76 5.81 -30.82 -1.83
N TYR A 77 6.77 -31.59 -2.35
CA TYR A 77 6.95 -33.00 -1.98
C TYR A 77 7.18 -33.16 -0.47
N ALA A 78 8.08 -32.37 0.12
CA ALA A 78 8.37 -32.40 1.55
C ALA A 78 7.14 -32.05 2.41
N VAL A 79 6.40 -31.00 2.02
CA VAL A 79 5.21 -30.50 2.74
C VAL A 79 4.03 -31.47 2.68
N TRP A 80 3.83 -32.16 1.55
CA TRP A 80 2.67 -33.04 1.33
C TRP A 80 2.95 -34.50 1.64
N MET A 81 4.09 -35.03 1.19
CA MET A 81 4.41 -36.46 1.30
C MET A 81 5.22 -36.79 2.55
N GLN A 82 6.00 -35.85 3.07
CA GLN A 82 6.90 -36.07 4.21
C GLN A 82 6.75 -35.04 5.35
N PRO A 83 5.52 -34.62 5.74
CA PRO A 83 5.32 -33.55 6.71
C PRO A 83 5.87 -33.88 8.11
N ARG A 84 6.00 -35.17 8.45
CA ARG A 84 6.48 -35.65 9.76
C ARG A 84 7.96 -36.09 9.74
N SER A 85 8.67 -35.89 8.64
CA SER A 85 10.10 -36.24 8.56
C SER A 85 10.93 -35.37 9.51
N ALA A 86 12.00 -35.94 10.07
CA ALA A 86 12.88 -35.22 11.01
C ALA A 86 13.45 -33.93 10.39
N THR A 87 13.86 -33.97 9.12
CA THR A 87 14.35 -32.79 8.40
C THR A 87 13.30 -31.69 8.28
N MET A 88 12.06 -32.06 7.94
CA MET A 88 10.97 -31.08 7.81
C MET A 88 10.61 -30.45 9.16
N GLN A 89 10.56 -31.26 10.22
CA GLN A 89 10.26 -30.79 11.57
C GLN A 89 11.38 -29.90 12.13
N SER A 90 12.65 -30.21 11.84
CA SER A 90 13.79 -29.33 12.18
C SER A 90 13.74 -27.99 11.45
N LEU A 91 13.37 -27.98 10.16
CA LEU A 91 13.20 -26.75 9.39
C LEU A 91 12.03 -25.91 9.93
N LEU A 92 10.90 -26.54 10.25
CA LEU A 92 9.76 -25.85 10.86
C LEU A 92 10.13 -25.26 12.24
N ALA A 93 10.90 -25.99 13.05
CA ALA A 93 11.37 -25.52 14.36
C ALA A 93 12.38 -24.37 14.27
N LEU A 94 13.10 -24.21 13.15
CA LEU A 94 13.97 -23.04 12.91
C LEU A 94 13.17 -21.75 12.65
N VAL A 95 11.97 -21.90 12.08
CA VAL A 95 11.11 -20.78 11.67
C VAL A 95 10.05 -20.46 12.75
N HIS A 96 9.62 -21.46 13.53
CA HIS A 96 8.57 -21.34 14.54
C HIS A 96 9.07 -21.60 15.97
N GLU A 97 8.57 -20.80 16.92
CA GLU A 97 8.67 -21.13 18.34
C GLU A 97 7.75 -22.32 18.65
N VAL A 98 8.32 -23.42 19.16
CA VAL A 98 7.54 -24.58 19.65
C VAL A 98 6.83 -24.16 20.95
N PRO A 99 5.49 -24.21 21.04
CA PRO A 99 4.78 -23.86 22.26
C PRO A 99 5.16 -24.83 23.39
N LYS A 100 5.60 -24.30 24.54
CA LYS A 100 6.05 -25.09 25.71
C LYS A 100 4.99 -26.06 26.27
N ASP A 101 3.70 -25.81 26.01
CA ASP A 101 2.56 -26.60 26.51
C ASP A 101 1.84 -27.44 25.44
N SER A 102 2.44 -27.63 24.26
CA SER A 102 1.81 -28.44 23.21
C SER A 102 2.07 -29.94 23.41
N SER A 103 1.01 -30.72 23.68
CA SER A 103 1.03 -32.19 23.69
C SER A 103 1.23 -32.83 22.30
N ALA A 104 1.42 -32.01 21.27
CA ALA A 104 1.62 -32.44 19.89
C ALA A 104 3.09 -32.82 19.65
N SER A 105 3.33 -34.07 19.27
CA SER A 105 4.66 -34.62 18.94
C SER A 105 5.30 -34.03 17.67
N TYR A 106 4.58 -33.22 16.89
CA TYR A 106 5.06 -32.59 15.65
C TYR A 106 4.31 -31.30 15.32
N LEU A 107 4.99 -30.36 14.66
CA LEU A 107 4.39 -29.14 14.11
C LEU A 107 3.54 -29.47 12.89
N GLN A 108 2.26 -29.05 12.92
CA GLN A 108 1.33 -29.24 11.82
C GLN A 108 1.37 -28.08 10.83
N ILE A 109 1.34 -28.41 9.52
CA ILE A 109 1.27 -27.42 8.44
C ILE A 109 -0.19 -27.25 8.05
N ASN A 110 -0.70 -26.02 8.12
CA ASN A 110 -2.06 -25.67 7.72
C ASN A 110 -2.33 -25.98 6.23
N ASP A 111 -3.52 -26.48 5.92
CA ASP A 111 -3.89 -26.90 4.57
C ASP A 111 -3.90 -25.75 3.54
N ASN A 112 -4.13 -24.51 3.95
CA ASN A 112 -3.99 -23.34 3.07
C ASN A 112 -2.54 -23.09 2.67
N THR A 113 -1.59 -23.33 3.57
CA THR A 113 -0.17 -23.25 3.26
C THR A 113 0.21 -24.34 2.26
N ARG A 114 -0.33 -25.54 2.46
CA ARG A 114 -0.17 -26.65 1.51
C ARG A 114 -0.77 -26.36 0.14
N PHE A 115 -1.92 -25.70 0.09
CA PHE A 115 -2.56 -25.27 -1.15
C PHE A 115 -1.78 -24.13 -1.83
N PHE A 116 -1.26 -23.17 -1.05
CA PHE A 116 -0.37 -22.12 -1.54
C PHE A 116 0.88 -22.72 -2.20
N THR A 117 1.55 -23.71 -1.59
CA THR A 117 2.77 -24.28 -2.17
C THR A 117 2.50 -24.94 -3.53
N ILE A 118 1.33 -25.57 -3.71
CA ILE A 118 0.89 -26.09 -5.01
C ILE A 118 0.70 -24.95 -6.02
N LEU A 119 -0.06 -23.90 -5.67
CA LEU A 119 -0.30 -22.80 -6.60
C LEU A 119 0.97 -22.01 -6.94
N PHE A 120 1.87 -21.84 -5.96
CA PHE A 120 3.17 -21.25 -6.17
C PHE A 120 4.04 -22.12 -7.07
N GLN A 121 4.03 -23.45 -6.88
CA GLN A 121 4.70 -24.37 -7.78
C GLN A 121 4.15 -24.31 -9.21
N VAL A 122 2.82 -24.25 -9.37
CA VAL A 122 2.17 -24.06 -10.68
C VAL A 122 2.65 -22.75 -11.31
N GLN A 123 2.69 -21.66 -10.54
CA GLN A 123 3.15 -20.36 -11.03
C GLN A 123 4.62 -20.38 -11.47
N VAL A 124 5.53 -20.91 -10.64
CA VAL A 124 6.97 -20.96 -10.93
C VAL A 124 7.25 -21.88 -12.12
N THR A 125 6.59 -23.05 -12.17
CA THR A 125 6.66 -23.99 -13.31
C THR A 125 6.15 -23.34 -14.59
N ARG A 126 5.03 -22.61 -14.52
CA ARG A 126 4.50 -21.87 -15.67
C ARG A 126 5.47 -20.79 -16.14
N ARG A 127 6.07 -20.02 -15.23
CA ARG A 127 7.08 -19.01 -15.58
C ARG A 127 8.32 -19.64 -16.22
N PHE A 128 8.75 -20.81 -15.74
CA PHE A 128 9.79 -21.61 -16.37
C PHE A 128 9.41 -22.02 -17.80
N LEU A 129 8.25 -22.64 -18.00
CA LEU A 129 7.77 -23.07 -19.30
C LEU A 129 7.54 -21.89 -20.26
N GLU A 130 7.00 -20.77 -19.79
CA GLU A 130 6.86 -19.54 -20.58
C GLU A 130 8.23 -18.97 -20.98
N SER A 131 9.24 -19.03 -20.11
CA SER A 131 10.61 -18.62 -20.42
C SER A 131 11.27 -19.52 -21.46
N LEU A 132 10.98 -20.83 -21.41
CA LEU A 132 11.55 -21.83 -22.32
C LEU A 132 10.85 -21.87 -23.69
N LEU A 133 9.52 -21.79 -23.71
CA LEU A 133 8.69 -22.11 -24.88
C LEU A 133 8.04 -20.86 -25.53
N VAL A 134 7.85 -19.78 -24.78
CA VAL A 134 7.08 -18.61 -25.24
C VAL A 134 7.97 -17.38 -25.41
N THR A 135 8.90 -17.13 -24.49
CA THR A 135 9.63 -15.86 -24.41
C THR A 135 10.77 -15.77 -25.41
N GLU A 136 10.75 -14.75 -26.27
CA GLU A 136 11.88 -14.47 -27.17
C GLU A 136 12.84 -13.44 -26.57
N PHE A 137 14.12 -13.83 -26.45
CA PHE A 137 15.18 -13.03 -25.86
C PHE A 137 15.94 -12.21 -26.91
N GLY A 138 16.02 -10.89 -26.70
CA GLY A 138 16.88 -10.00 -27.49
C GLY A 138 18.30 -9.87 -26.90
N SER A 139 19.12 -9.00 -27.47
CA SER A 139 20.56 -8.86 -27.17
C SER A 139 20.92 -8.17 -25.84
N SER A 140 20.00 -8.01 -24.88
CA SER A 140 20.29 -7.34 -23.60
C SER A 140 20.70 -8.34 -22.51
N THR A 141 21.53 -7.90 -21.57
CA THR A 141 22.05 -8.65 -20.40
C THR A 141 21.36 -8.21 -19.09
N MET A 142 21.47 -8.97 -17.99
CA MET A 142 20.88 -8.66 -16.66
C MET A 142 21.72 -9.25 -15.50
N HIS A 143 21.48 -8.79 -14.25
CA HIS A 143 22.10 -9.26 -12.99
C HIS A 143 21.07 -9.92 -12.04
N ALA A 144 21.52 -10.78 -11.11
CA ALA A 144 20.69 -11.71 -10.31
C ALA A 144 20.44 -11.30 -8.84
N SER A 145 19.33 -11.73 -8.24
CA SER A 145 19.03 -11.67 -6.78
C SER A 145 17.96 -12.69 -6.36
N ASP A 146 18.14 -13.33 -5.19
CA ASP A 146 17.36 -14.46 -4.64
C ASP A 146 16.25 -14.06 -3.63
N PRO A 147 15.21 -14.93 -3.43
CA PRO A 147 14.13 -14.75 -2.44
C PRO A 147 14.08 -15.85 -1.32
N ASP A 148 13.34 -15.60 -0.21
CA ASP A 148 12.28 -16.48 0.35
C ASP A 148 11.81 -16.15 1.81
N ALA A 149 10.54 -16.46 2.14
CA ALA A 149 10.05 -17.19 3.35
C ALA A 149 8.54 -16.97 3.71
N ILE A 150 7.90 -17.96 4.39
CA ILE A 150 6.44 -18.16 4.68
C ILE A 150 6.18 -18.46 6.20
N ILE A 151 4.99 -18.13 6.77
CA ILE A 151 4.51 -18.50 8.15
C ILE A 151 2.96 -18.68 8.23
N THR A 152 2.50 -19.61 9.09
CA THR A 152 1.14 -20.14 9.39
C THR A 152 0.22 -19.34 10.33
N TYR A 153 -1.12 -19.57 10.25
CA TYR A 153 -2.17 -19.36 11.28
C TYR A 153 -3.39 -20.27 11.04
N GLU A 154 -4.28 -20.48 12.02
CA GLU A 154 -5.47 -21.37 12.04
C GLU A 154 -6.75 -20.85 11.34
N ASP A 155 -7.61 -21.78 10.91
CA ASP A 155 -8.76 -21.57 10.01
C ASP A 155 -10.08 -21.18 10.71
N THR A 156 -10.73 -20.13 10.17
CA THR A 156 -12.10 -19.70 10.55
C THR A 156 -12.96 -19.49 9.28
N TRP A 157 -14.29 -19.56 9.40
CA TRP A 157 -15.23 -19.51 8.27
C TRP A 157 -15.10 -18.30 7.32
N CYS A 158 -14.74 -17.11 7.82
CA CYS A 158 -14.45 -15.93 7.01
C CYS A 158 -13.23 -16.12 6.09
N ARG A 159 -12.29 -16.98 6.49
CA ARG A 159 -11.02 -17.23 5.80
C ARG A 159 -11.22 -17.99 4.50
N SER A 160 -12.16 -18.94 4.44
CA SER A 160 -12.45 -19.70 3.21
C SER A 160 -12.93 -18.79 2.06
N ARG A 161 -13.65 -17.71 2.38
CA ARG A 161 -14.06 -16.70 1.37
C ARG A 161 -12.89 -15.86 0.88
N VAL A 162 -11.98 -15.48 1.79
CA VAL A 162 -10.75 -14.76 1.46
C VAL A 162 -9.84 -15.61 0.57
N ILE A 163 -9.71 -16.91 0.88
CA ILE A 163 -8.96 -17.86 0.07
C ILE A 163 -9.60 -18.04 -1.32
N GLY A 164 -10.93 -18.17 -1.38
CA GLY A 164 -11.66 -18.25 -2.65
C GLY A 164 -11.45 -17.01 -3.54
N LEU A 165 -11.48 -15.81 -2.94
CA LEU A 165 -11.14 -14.58 -3.64
C LEU A 165 -9.67 -14.60 -4.11
N GLY A 166 -8.74 -15.02 -3.26
CA GLY A 166 -7.33 -15.14 -3.62
C GLY A 166 -7.07 -16.09 -4.80
N ALA A 167 -7.73 -17.25 -4.81
CA ALA A 167 -7.66 -18.22 -5.90
C ALA A 167 -8.22 -17.64 -7.21
N LEU A 168 -9.35 -16.92 -7.16
CA LEU A 168 -9.91 -16.23 -8.32
C LEU A 168 -8.94 -15.20 -8.88
N LEU A 169 -8.38 -14.33 -8.03
CA LEU A 169 -7.40 -13.31 -8.44
C LEU A 169 -6.14 -13.94 -9.04
N PHE A 170 -5.66 -15.04 -8.46
CA PHE A 170 -4.53 -15.80 -8.99
C PHE A 170 -4.83 -16.35 -10.39
N LEU A 171 -5.99 -16.96 -10.61
CA LEU A 171 -6.39 -17.53 -11.91
C LEU A 171 -6.54 -16.43 -12.98
N VAL A 172 -7.27 -15.35 -12.65
CA VAL A 172 -7.47 -14.21 -13.56
C VAL A 172 -6.12 -13.57 -13.91
N GLY A 173 -5.30 -13.28 -12.89
CA GLY A 173 -3.98 -12.69 -13.08
C GLY A 173 -3.08 -13.60 -13.93
N SER A 174 -3.08 -14.89 -13.66
CA SER A 174 -2.29 -15.87 -14.40
C SER A 174 -2.71 -15.97 -15.86
N GLN A 175 -4.02 -16.03 -16.13
CA GLN A 175 -4.56 -16.12 -17.48
C GLN A 175 -4.16 -14.88 -18.31
N HIS A 176 -4.42 -13.67 -17.80
CA HIS A 176 -4.06 -12.44 -18.52
C HIS A 176 -2.55 -12.26 -18.64
N GLN A 177 -1.75 -12.70 -17.65
CA GLN A 177 -0.29 -12.67 -17.74
C GLN A 177 0.23 -13.57 -18.88
N PHE A 178 -0.35 -14.76 -19.04
CA PHE A 178 0.00 -15.68 -20.12
C PHE A 178 -0.39 -15.09 -21.49
N GLN A 179 -1.61 -14.57 -21.62
CA GLN A 179 -2.09 -13.95 -22.85
C GLN A 179 -1.21 -12.78 -23.28
N CYS A 180 -0.89 -11.87 -22.34
CA CYS A 180 -0.02 -10.73 -22.60
C CYS A 180 1.41 -11.17 -23.00
N ASN A 181 1.98 -12.21 -22.37
CA ASN A 181 3.28 -12.75 -22.75
C ASN A 181 3.25 -13.33 -24.18
N ARG A 182 2.17 -14.04 -24.52
CA ARG A 182 1.97 -14.65 -25.84
C ARG A 182 1.85 -13.59 -26.94
N ILE A 183 1.17 -12.48 -26.67
CA ILE A 183 1.09 -11.30 -27.56
C ILE A 183 2.48 -10.68 -27.78
N LEU A 184 3.26 -10.45 -26.71
CA LEU A 184 4.62 -9.89 -26.85
C LEU A 184 5.55 -10.82 -27.64
N ALA A 185 5.45 -12.12 -27.43
CA ALA A 185 6.24 -13.12 -28.13
C ALA A 185 5.90 -13.16 -29.63
N SER A 186 4.61 -13.18 -29.99
CA SER A 186 4.19 -13.19 -31.39
C SER A 186 4.64 -11.92 -32.13
N MET A 187 4.56 -10.75 -31.48
CA MET A 187 5.03 -9.51 -32.08
C MET A 187 6.54 -9.49 -32.30
N LYS A 188 7.34 -10.08 -31.41
CA LYS A 188 8.78 -10.20 -31.59
C LYS A 188 9.14 -11.07 -32.80
N ARG A 189 8.44 -12.21 -32.96
CA ARG A 189 8.57 -13.10 -34.13
C ARG A 189 8.23 -12.38 -35.43
N GLN A 190 7.08 -11.73 -35.46
CA GLN A 190 6.55 -11.09 -36.66
C GLN A 190 7.36 -9.86 -37.10
N ASN A 191 7.93 -9.11 -36.15
CA ASN A 191 8.60 -7.85 -36.43
C ASN A 191 10.14 -7.93 -36.36
N GLY A 192 10.71 -9.14 -36.35
CA GLY A 192 12.16 -9.34 -36.31
C GLY A 192 12.82 -8.64 -35.12
N MET A 193 12.26 -8.81 -33.92
CA MET A 193 12.71 -8.18 -32.66
C MET A 193 12.61 -6.66 -32.60
N LYS A 194 12.03 -5.99 -33.60
CA LYS A 194 11.74 -4.55 -33.53
C LYS A 194 10.64 -4.29 -32.51
N HIS A 195 10.81 -3.23 -31.73
CA HIS A 195 9.80 -2.82 -30.76
C HIS A 195 8.59 -2.19 -31.46
N VAL A 196 7.42 -2.81 -31.29
CA VAL A 196 6.12 -2.34 -31.81
C VAL A 196 5.16 -2.14 -30.64
N LEU A 197 4.16 -1.28 -30.85
CA LEU A 197 3.10 -1.04 -29.87
C LEU A 197 2.21 -2.28 -29.72
N ALA A 198 2.12 -2.79 -28.49
CA ALA A 198 1.28 -3.93 -28.16
C ALA A 198 -0.21 -3.54 -28.13
N ARG A 199 -1.08 -4.43 -28.64
CA ARG A 199 -2.54 -4.30 -28.64
C ARG A 199 -3.19 -5.64 -28.28
N GLY A 200 -4.40 -5.57 -27.72
CA GLY A 200 -5.18 -6.73 -27.30
C GLY A 200 -5.00 -7.11 -25.84
N ASP A 201 -6.03 -7.72 -25.27
CA ASP A 201 -6.13 -8.04 -23.85
C ASP A 201 -5.87 -6.80 -22.96
N TRP A 202 -5.09 -6.91 -21.90
CA TRP A 202 -4.85 -5.80 -20.99
C TRP A 202 -3.95 -4.70 -21.56
N PHE A 203 -3.31 -4.92 -22.71
CA PHE A 203 -2.57 -3.86 -23.41
C PHE A 203 -3.46 -2.74 -23.92
N ASP A 204 -4.79 -2.93 -24.01
CA ASP A 204 -5.70 -1.85 -24.41
C ASP A 204 -6.05 -0.91 -23.24
N PHE A 205 -5.84 -1.37 -22.00
CA PHE A 205 -6.18 -0.65 -20.78
C PHE A 205 -4.96 -0.04 -20.08
N VAL A 206 -3.86 -0.79 -20.01
CA VAL A 206 -2.63 -0.39 -19.30
C VAL A 206 -1.38 -0.57 -20.17
N ARG A 207 -0.39 0.30 -20.00
CA ARG A 207 0.87 0.28 -20.75
C ARG A 207 1.74 -0.93 -20.40
N CYS A 208 1.67 -1.39 -19.14
CA CYS A 208 2.50 -2.47 -18.63
C CYS A 208 1.63 -3.59 -17.99
N PRO A 209 0.80 -4.30 -18.77
CA PRO A 209 -0.16 -5.25 -18.23
C PRO A 209 0.50 -6.43 -17.51
N LEU A 210 1.71 -6.85 -17.93
CA LEU A 210 2.44 -7.92 -17.24
C LEU A 210 2.72 -7.56 -15.77
N TYR A 211 3.14 -6.32 -15.50
CA TYR A 211 3.36 -5.83 -14.14
C TYR A 211 2.06 -5.73 -13.35
N THR A 212 0.97 -5.30 -13.99
CA THR A 212 -0.37 -5.26 -13.39
C THR A 212 -0.88 -6.65 -13.02
N THR A 213 -0.72 -7.64 -13.91
CA THR A 213 -1.11 -9.03 -13.66
C THR A 213 -0.25 -9.68 -12.58
N GLU A 214 1.03 -9.31 -12.49
CA GLU A 214 1.93 -9.80 -11.43
C GLU A 214 1.51 -9.26 -10.05
N VAL A 215 1.15 -7.98 -9.96
CA VAL A 215 0.53 -7.43 -8.74
C VAL A 215 -0.74 -8.21 -8.36
N LEU A 216 -1.59 -8.57 -9.33
CA LEU A 216 -2.81 -9.32 -9.07
C LEU A 216 -2.54 -10.74 -8.56
N ILE A 217 -1.54 -11.43 -9.14
CA ILE A 217 -1.11 -12.77 -8.74
C ILE A 217 -0.60 -12.78 -7.30
N TYR A 218 0.24 -11.81 -6.93
CA TYR A 218 0.79 -11.74 -5.57
C TYR A 218 -0.23 -11.26 -4.53
N LEU A 219 -1.21 -10.44 -4.92
CA LEU A 219 -2.39 -10.19 -4.08
C LEU A 219 -3.17 -11.50 -3.87
N GLY A 220 -3.39 -12.27 -4.94
CA GLY A 220 -4.00 -13.59 -4.88
C GLY A 220 -3.28 -14.51 -3.88
N PHE A 221 -1.95 -14.58 -3.95
CA PHE A 221 -1.14 -15.36 -3.02
C PHE A 221 -1.27 -14.88 -1.57
N ALA A 222 -1.24 -13.56 -1.30
CA ALA A 222 -1.41 -13.04 0.05
C ALA A 222 -2.77 -13.45 0.65
N LEU A 223 -3.83 -13.46 -0.16
CA LEU A 223 -5.17 -13.88 0.27
C LEU A 223 -5.32 -15.40 0.38
N ILE A 224 -4.73 -16.20 -0.51
CA ILE A 224 -4.71 -17.68 -0.45
C ILE A 224 -4.03 -18.17 0.83
N CYS A 225 -3.03 -17.44 1.34
CA CYS A 225 -2.41 -17.71 2.64
C CYS A 225 -3.31 -17.34 3.83
N GLY A 226 -4.64 -17.37 3.66
CA GLY A 226 -5.63 -17.09 4.70
C GLY A 226 -5.84 -15.61 5.01
N GLY A 227 -5.21 -14.70 4.26
CA GLY A 227 -5.29 -13.26 4.49
C GLY A 227 -4.71 -12.78 5.83
N SER A 228 -4.11 -13.67 6.62
CA SER A 228 -3.50 -13.40 7.94
C SER A 228 -1.97 -13.55 7.93
N ASN A 229 -1.39 -14.08 6.84
CA ASN A 229 0.06 -14.18 6.70
C ASN A 229 0.68 -12.80 6.43
N VAL A 230 1.12 -12.15 7.52
CA VAL A 230 1.76 -10.83 7.52
C VAL A 230 2.97 -10.78 6.59
N THR A 231 3.78 -11.84 6.52
CA THR A 231 4.96 -11.91 5.65
C THR A 231 4.57 -11.82 4.17
N MET A 232 3.48 -12.47 3.75
CA MET A 232 2.99 -12.37 2.37
C MET A 232 2.47 -10.97 2.03
N TYR A 233 1.97 -10.19 2.99
CA TYR A 233 1.67 -8.78 2.75
C TYR A 233 2.94 -7.94 2.60
N PHE A 234 4.02 -8.23 3.33
CA PHE A 234 5.33 -7.59 3.08
C PHE A 234 5.86 -7.92 1.68
N VAL A 235 5.77 -9.18 1.25
CA VAL A 235 6.12 -9.60 -0.12
C VAL A 235 5.23 -8.88 -1.14
N PHE A 236 3.93 -8.80 -0.89
CA PHE A 236 3.00 -8.10 -1.78
C PHE A 236 3.28 -6.61 -1.90
N VAL A 237 3.58 -5.92 -0.79
CA VAL A 237 4.00 -4.52 -0.77
C VAL A 237 5.27 -4.34 -1.60
N TRP A 238 6.26 -5.22 -1.41
CA TRP A 238 7.48 -5.22 -2.21
C TRP A 238 7.18 -5.39 -3.70
N VAL A 239 6.31 -6.34 -4.08
CA VAL A 239 5.91 -6.55 -5.48
C VAL A 239 5.26 -5.29 -6.03
N ILE A 240 4.27 -4.70 -5.35
CA ILE A 240 3.59 -3.49 -5.85
C ILE A 240 4.61 -2.36 -6.07
N VAL A 241 5.49 -2.13 -5.10
CA VAL A 241 6.49 -1.06 -5.15
C VAL A 241 7.43 -1.28 -6.34
N ASN A 242 7.98 -2.49 -6.48
CA ASN A 242 8.88 -2.86 -7.58
C ASN A 242 8.21 -2.75 -8.95
N GLN A 243 6.99 -3.27 -9.07
CA GLN A 243 6.23 -3.24 -10.31
C GLN A 243 5.79 -1.82 -10.69
N ALA A 244 5.49 -0.95 -9.71
CA ALA A 244 5.18 0.46 -9.95
C ALA A 244 6.39 1.24 -10.48
N VAL A 245 7.57 1.04 -9.89
CA VAL A 245 8.82 1.67 -10.38
C VAL A 245 9.16 1.16 -11.78
N CYS A 246 9.09 -0.16 -12.00
CA CYS A 246 9.32 -0.76 -13.32
C CYS A 246 8.34 -0.23 -14.38
N ALA A 247 7.06 -0.11 -14.05
CA ALA A 247 6.05 0.44 -14.94
C ALA A 247 6.28 1.92 -15.26
N ASP A 248 6.77 2.73 -14.30
CA ASP A 248 7.10 4.14 -14.57
C ASP A 248 8.29 4.28 -15.53
N LEU A 249 9.34 3.49 -15.30
CA LEU A 249 10.52 3.46 -16.16
C LEU A 249 10.16 2.98 -17.58
N GLN A 250 9.40 1.89 -17.69
CA GLN A 250 8.94 1.35 -18.97
C GLN A 250 8.02 2.34 -19.68
N SER A 251 7.14 3.01 -18.94
CA SER A 251 6.27 4.06 -19.50
C SER A 251 7.09 5.23 -20.06
N LYS A 252 8.12 5.70 -19.35
CA LYS A 252 9.00 6.77 -19.84
C LYS A 252 9.73 6.35 -21.11
N TRP A 253 10.18 5.10 -21.16
CA TRP A 253 10.78 4.54 -22.37
C TRP A 253 9.79 4.51 -23.54
N TYR A 254 8.53 4.10 -23.32
CA TYR A 254 7.47 4.17 -24.33
C TYR A 254 7.24 5.61 -24.81
N ASP A 255 7.21 6.57 -23.89
CA ASP A 255 6.99 7.98 -24.22
C ASP A 255 8.11 8.54 -25.11
N THR A 256 9.36 8.12 -24.88
CA THR A 256 10.51 8.48 -25.72
C THR A 256 10.52 7.74 -27.05
N LYS A 257 10.29 6.42 -27.05
CA LYS A 257 10.42 5.58 -28.25
C LYS A 257 9.28 5.81 -29.25
N PHE A 258 8.08 6.08 -28.78
CA PHE A 258 6.87 6.27 -29.59
C PHE A 258 6.30 7.69 -29.45
N ARG A 259 7.19 8.70 -29.39
CA ARG A 259 6.82 10.11 -29.17
C ARG A 259 5.74 10.63 -30.13
N GLU A 260 5.75 10.18 -31.38
CA GLU A 260 4.78 10.57 -32.40
C GLU A 260 3.43 9.82 -32.26
N ARG A 261 3.44 8.65 -31.62
CA ARG A 261 2.28 7.77 -31.43
C ARG A 261 1.80 7.75 -29.97
N LEU A 262 2.07 8.81 -29.21
CA LEU A 262 1.65 8.91 -27.79
C LEU A 262 0.14 8.77 -27.60
N HIS A 263 -0.65 9.24 -28.57
CA HIS A 263 -2.11 9.16 -28.55
C HIS A 263 -2.64 7.73 -28.63
N GLU A 264 -1.84 6.80 -29.14
CA GLU A 264 -2.18 5.38 -29.24
C GLU A 264 -1.88 4.62 -27.95
N LEU A 265 -0.93 5.09 -27.13
CA LEU A 265 -0.56 4.42 -25.88
C LEU A 265 -1.73 4.42 -24.89
N PRO A 266 -1.98 3.31 -24.19
CA PRO A 266 -2.94 3.27 -23.09
C PRO A 266 -2.64 4.38 -22.08
N ARG A 267 -3.70 4.97 -21.55
CA ARG A 267 -3.56 6.14 -20.67
C ARG A 267 -2.99 5.77 -19.29
N TRP A 268 -3.03 4.50 -18.90
CA TRP A 268 -2.68 4.03 -17.56
C TRP A 268 -1.33 3.30 -17.57
N LYS A 269 -0.45 3.60 -16.61
CA LYS A 269 0.90 2.99 -16.54
C LYS A 269 0.86 1.58 -15.93
N LEU A 270 0.25 1.45 -14.75
CA LEU A 270 0.14 0.21 -13.98
C LEU A 270 -1.32 -0.07 -13.56
N LEU A 271 -1.96 0.81 -12.80
CA LEU A 271 -3.38 0.67 -12.44
C LEU A 271 -4.25 1.73 -13.10
N PRO A 272 -5.55 1.45 -13.24
CA PRO A 272 -6.51 2.43 -13.70
C PRO A 272 -6.47 3.76 -12.96
N ARG A 273 -6.72 4.85 -13.68
CA ARG A 273 -7.00 6.16 -13.09
C ARG A 273 -8.50 6.42 -13.12
N MET A 274 -9.10 6.68 -11.96
CA MET A 274 -10.52 7.00 -11.81
C MET A 274 -10.76 8.51 -11.72
N LYS A 275 -12.00 8.95 -11.92
CA LYS A 275 -12.40 10.36 -11.71
C LYS A 275 -12.13 10.73 -10.25
N LYS A 276 -11.66 11.97 -9.98
CA LYS A 276 -11.45 12.44 -8.60
C LYS A 276 -12.73 12.45 -7.75
N SER A 277 -13.91 12.46 -8.36
CA SER A 277 -15.19 12.27 -7.65
C SER A 277 -15.26 10.93 -6.90
N ALA A 278 -14.40 9.96 -7.22
CA ALA A 278 -14.31 8.73 -6.45
C ALA A 278 -13.84 8.95 -4.99
N TRP A 279 -13.33 10.14 -4.64
CA TRP A 279 -13.06 10.51 -3.25
C TRP A 279 -14.30 10.36 -2.37
N THR A 280 -15.47 10.69 -2.92
CA THR A 280 -16.75 10.57 -2.24
C THR A 280 -16.99 9.16 -1.71
N TRP A 281 -16.57 8.10 -2.41
CA TRP A 281 -16.83 6.72 -1.99
C TRP A 281 -16.11 6.32 -0.71
N PHE A 282 -14.81 6.61 -0.57
CA PHE A 282 -14.12 6.26 0.67
C PHE A 282 -14.55 7.17 1.83
N TYR A 283 -14.92 8.43 1.57
CA TYR A 283 -15.53 9.28 2.60
C TYR A 283 -16.92 8.81 3.02
N THR A 284 -17.71 8.27 2.09
CA THR A 284 -19.02 7.67 2.38
C THR A 284 -18.85 6.47 3.31
N ALA A 285 -17.98 5.53 2.94
CA ALA A 285 -17.70 4.35 3.77
C ALA A 285 -17.12 4.75 5.13
N GLY A 286 -16.18 5.70 5.16
CA GLY A 286 -15.62 6.24 6.39
C GLY A 286 -16.67 6.90 7.28
N CYS A 287 -17.57 7.72 6.73
CA CYS A 287 -18.65 8.36 7.46
C CYS A 287 -19.54 7.32 8.16
N PHE A 288 -20.12 6.39 7.39
CA PHE A 288 -21.02 5.39 7.96
C PHE A 288 -20.32 4.47 8.96
N TRP A 289 -19.09 4.05 8.66
CA TRP A 289 -18.31 3.17 9.53
C TRP A 289 -17.94 3.84 10.87
N ASN A 290 -17.42 5.07 10.84
CA ASN A 290 -16.99 5.73 12.07
C ASN A 290 -18.17 6.23 12.91
N VAL A 291 -19.28 6.64 12.28
CA VAL A 291 -20.54 6.91 13.00
C VAL A 291 -21.09 5.63 13.63
N PHE A 292 -21.04 4.50 12.93
CA PHE A 292 -21.45 3.21 13.47
C PHE A 292 -20.59 2.79 14.66
N LEU A 293 -19.25 2.84 14.54
CA LEU A 293 -18.35 2.53 15.65
C LEU A 293 -18.57 3.43 16.85
N PHE A 294 -18.74 4.74 16.65
CA PHE A 294 -19.09 5.67 17.72
C PHE A 294 -20.43 5.30 18.36
N TYR A 295 -21.44 4.97 17.55
CA TYR A 295 -22.76 4.57 18.05
C TYR A 295 -22.67 3.32 18.95
N LEU A 296 -21.92 2.31 18.51
CA LEU A 296 -21.73 1.09 19.29
C LEU A 296 -21.05 1.35 20.63
N VAL A 297 -19.99 2.14 20.63
CA VAL A 297 -19.19 2.41 21.83
C VAL A 297 -19.93 3.33 22.80
N TYR A 298 -20.65 4.35 22.31
CA TYR A 298 -21.29 5.34 23.18
C TYR A 298 -22.73 4.97 23.58
N PHE A 299 -23.56 4.56 22.62
CA PHE A 299 -24.98 4.30 22.89
C PHE A 299 -25.27 2.84 23.24
N GLN A 300 -24.41 1.90 22.85
CA GLN A 300 -24.62 0.46 23.05
C GLN A 300 -23.37 -0.24 23.66
N PRO A 301 -22.73 0.31 24.71
CA PRO A 301 -21.48 -0.24 25.24
C PRO A 301 -21.62 -1.68 25.73
N GLU A 302 -22.75 -2.03 26.33
CA GLU A 302 -23.02 -3.36 26.91
C GLU A 302 -23.59 -4.37 25.91
N SER A 303 -23.88 -3.95 24.67
CA SER A 303 -24.47 -4.86 23.68
C SER A 303 -23.51 -6.01 23.36
N ALA A 304 -24.07 -7.20 23.11
CA ALA A 304 -23.29 -8.39 22.77
C ALA A 304 -22.35 -8.15 21.58
N MET A 305 -22.77 -7.35 20.60
CA MET A 305 -21.96 -6.99 19.44
C MET A 305 -20.77 -6.10 19.83
N THR A 306 -20.99 -5.04 20.61
CA THR A 306 -19.91 -4.14 21.06
C THR A 306 -18.90 -4.90 21.91
N GLN A 307 -19.36 -5.69 22.89
CA GLN A 307 -18.48 -6.47 23.76
C GLN A 307 -17.70 -7.55 22.99
N SER A 308 -18.33 -8.24 22.02
CA SER A 308 -17.63 -9.21 21.16
C SER A 308 -16.57 -8.54 20.30
N MET A 309 -16.89 -7.36 19.72
CA MET A 309 -15.94 -6.57 18.94
C MET A 309 -14.75 -6.12 19.80
N LEU A 310 -14.99 -5.54 20.97
CA LEU A 310 -13.93 -5.06 21.87
C LEU A 310 -13.04 -6.21 22.33
N ARG A 311 -13.61 -7.37 22.71
CA ARG A 311 -12.83 -8.55 23.09
C ARG A 311 -11.96 -9.05 21.94
N TRP A 312 -12.49 -9.09 20.73
CA TRP A 312 -11.73 -9.44 19.53
C TRP A 312 -10.57 -8.47 19.28
N LEU A 313 -10.81 -7.16 19.39
CA LEU A 313 -9.80 -6.13 19.17
C LEU A 313 -8.70 -6.11 20.22
N GLN A 314 -9.04 -6.50 21.45
CA GLN A 314 -8.14 -6.49 22.61
C GLN A 314 -7.48 -7.85 22.86
N ALA A 315 -7.86 -8.87 22.07
CA ALA A 315 -7.47 -10.27 22.30
C ALA A 315 -7.70 -10.71 23.76
N SER A 316 -8.88 -10.36 24.30
CA SER A 316 -9.28 -10.72 25.67
C SER A 316 -10.13 -11.98 25.67
N ASP A 317 -9.67 -13.00 26.38
CA ASP A 317 -10.39 -14.28 26.58
C ASP A 317 -11.35 -14.23 27.78
N ASP A 318 -11.32 -13.15 28.57
CA ASP A 318 -12.21 -13.00 29.72
C ASP A 318 -13.61 -12.56 29.28
N ALA A 319 -14.54 -13.51 29.33
CA ALA A 319 -15.95 -13.28 29.04
C ALA A 319 -16.72 -12.69 30.23
N SER A 320 -16.15 -12.72 31.44
CA SER A 320 -16.86 -12.38 32.68
C SER A 320 -16.88 -10.88 32.98
N THR A 321 -15.86 -10.14 32.53
CA THR A 321 -15.77 -8.69 32.74
C THR A 321 -16.24 -7.91 31.51
N PRO A 322 -17.15 -6.92 31.66
CA PRO A 322 -17.51 -6.02 30.57
C PRO A 322 -16.35 -5.05 30.32
N LEU A 323 -15.96 -4.91 29.06
CA LEU A 323 -14.90 -3.99 28.64
C LEU A 323 -15.51 -2.59 28.46
N VAL A 324 -14.97 -1.61 29.18
CA VAL A 324 -15.41 -0.21 29.13
C VAL A 324 -14.39 0.61 28.36
N VAL A 325 -14.84 1.28 27.29
CA VAL A 325 -14.00 2.20 26.52
C VAL A 325 -13.88 3.51 27.26
N ARG A 326 -12.65 3.98 27.36
CA ARG A 326 -12.32 5.20 28.08
C ARG A 326 -12.94 6.46 27.45
N ASN A 327 -13.39 7.39 28.29
CA ASN A 327 -14.06 8.65 27.87
C ASN A 327 -13.28 9.45 26.82
N GLU A 328 -11.95 9.61 26.95
CA GLU A 328 -11.15 10.35 25.96
C GLU A 328 -11.16 9.68 24.58
N VAL A 329 -11.21 8.35 24.55
CA VAL A 329 -11.31 7.58 23.30
C VAL A 329 -12.70 7.73 22.69
N VAL A 330 -13.76 7.75 23.51
CA VAL A 330 -15.12 8.05 23.06
C VAL A 330 -15.21 9.45 22.43
N VAL A 331 -14.59 10.45 23.07
CA VAL A 331 -14.51 11.82 22.53
C VAL A 331 -13.75 11.86 21.21
N PHE A 332 -12.62 11.15 21.11
CA PHE A 332 -11.89 10.99 19.85
C PHE A 332 -12.77 10.37 18.76
N MET A 333 -13.49 9.28 19.06
CA MET A 333 -14.37 8.61 18.11
C MET A 333 -15.50 9.53 17.63
N ALA A 334 -16.07 10.34 18.53
CA ALA A 334 -17.05 11.37 18.18
C ALA A 334 -16.45 12.42 17.23
N CYS A 335 -15.28 12.98 17.55
CA CYS A 335 -14.59 13.95 16.70
C CYS A 335 -14.20 13.36 15.34
N PHE A 336 -13.76 12.09 15.29
CA PHE A 336 -13.41 11.42 14.04
C PHE A 336 -14.65 11.11 13.18
N ALA A 337 -15.78 10.76 13.80
CA ALA A 337 -17.07 10.62 13.12
C ALA A 337 -17.55 11.97 12.54
N VAL A 338 -17.42 13.07 13.30
CA VAL A 338 -17.71 14.43 12.80
C VAL A 338 -16.79 14.81 11.64
N GLN A 339 -15.49 14.56 11.76
CA GLN A 339 -14.52 14.84 10.71
C GLN A 339 -14.84 14.08 9.41
N SER A 340 -15.06 12.77 9.50
CA SER A 340 -15.38 11.94 8.33
C SER A 340 -16.71 12.32 7.69
N THR A 341 -17.74 12.61 8.50
CA THR A 341 -19.04 13.10 8.03
C THR A 341 -18.91 14.44 7.30
N ARG A 342 -18.18 15.41 7.89
CA ARG A 342 -17.94 16.71 7.26
C ARG A 342 -17.24 16.54 5.91
N ARG A 343 -16.17 15.73 5.85
CA ARG A 343 -15.44 15.49 4.61
C ARG A 343 -16.30 14.82 3.53
N PHE A 344 -17.21 13.93 3.93
CA PHE A 344 -18.22 13.35 3.05
C PHE A 344 -19.19 14.41 2.50
N LEU A 345 -19.78 15.23 3.37
CA LEU A 345 -20.70 16.31 2.98
C LEU A 345 -20.01 17.37 2.10
N GLU A 346 -18.76 17.73 2.42
CA GLU A 346 -17.94 18.61 1.59
C GLU A 346 -17.72 18.03 0.19
N CYS A 347 -17.57 16.71 0.05
CA CYS A 347 -17.46 16.07 -1.27
C CYS A 347 -18.77 16.15 -2.06
N LEU A 348 -19.92 16.04 -1.40
CA LEU A 348 -21.22 16.11 -2.05
C LEU A 348 -21.62 17.53 -2.45
N PHE A 349 -21.42 18.49 -1.55
CA PHE A 349 -22.06 19.80 -1.65
C PHE A 349 -21.10 20.96 -1.92
N VAL A 350 -19.81 20.82 -1.57
CA VAL A 350 -18.83 21.92 -1.68
C VAL A 350 -17.85 21.67 -2.82
N THR A 351 -17.31 20.46 -2.93
CA THR A 351 -16.13 20.18 -3.75
C THR A 351 -16.44 20.19 -5.24
N GLN A 352 -15.82 21.12 -5.96
CA GLN A 352 -15.89 21.18 -7.43
C GLN A 352 -14.85 20.24 -8.06
N PHE A 353 -15.29 19.03 -8.42
CA PHE A 353 -14.45 18.04 -9.09
C PHE A 353 -14.20 18.41 -10.57
N GLY A 354 -12.95 18.73 -10.90
CA GLY A 354 -12.53 18.95 -12.28
C GLY A 354 -12.31 17.66 -13.08
N LYS A 355 -11.80 17.81 -14.31
CA LYS A 355 -11.46 16.68 -15.21
C LYS A 355 -10.27 15.83 -14.73
N ALA A 356 -9.63 16.23 -13.63
CA ALA A 356 -8.49 15.53 -13.05
C ALA A 356 -8.88 14.14 -12.54
N ARG A 357 -7.94 13.20 -12.64
CA ARG A 357 -8.12 11.80 -12.25
C ARG A 357 -7.17 11.45 -11.10
N MET A 358 -7.56 10.48 -10.29
CA MET A 358 -6.75 9.88 -9.22
C MET A 358 -6.36 8.46 -9.58
N HIS A 359 -5.28 7.95 -8.99
CA HIS A 359 -4.90 6.54 -9.13
C HIS A 359 -5.76 5.66 -8.20
N VAL A 360 -6.11 4.44 -8.62
CA VAL A 360 -6.90 3.50 -7.79
C VAL A 360 -6.20 3.20 -6.46
N SER A 361 -4.86 3.16 -6.41
CA SER A 361 -4.14 2.94 -5.14
C SER A 361 -4.47 3.99 -4.08
N VAL A 362 -4.68 5.25 -4.48
CA VAL A 362 -5.06 6.33 -3.55
C VAL A 362 -6.47 6.11 -3.00
N LEU A 363 -7.36 5.49 -3.79
CA LEU A 363 -8.69 5.12 -3.32
C LEU A 363 -8.60 4.05 -2.25
N ILE A 364 -7.83 2.99 -2.51
CA ILE A 364 -7.63 1.87 -1.58
C ILE A 364 -7.02 2.38 -0.27
N ILE A 365 -5.96 3.20 -0.35
CA ILE A 365 -5.35 3.83 0.82
C ILE A 365 -6.38 4.68 1.58
N GLY A 366 -7.23 5.43 0.88
CA GLY A 366 -8.32 6.19 1.50
C GLY A 366 -9.30 5.30 2.28
N PHE A 367 -9.76 4.18 1.69
CA PHE A 367 -10.62 3.22 2.39
C PHE A 367 -9.93 2.65 3.62
N THR A 368 -8.70 2.15 3.48
CA THR A 368 -7.92 1.60 4.58
C THR A 368 -7.76 2.62 5.71
N HIS A 369 -7.42 3.87 5.37
CA HIS A 369 -7.25 4.95 6.33
C HIS A 369 -8.51 5.21 7.14
N TYR A 370 -9.66 5.44 6.49
CA TYR A 370 -10.89 5.79 7.20
C TYR A 370 -11.57 4.61 7.91
N LEU A 371 -11.37 3.37 7.44
CA LEU A 371 -11.93 2.19 8.08
C LEU A 371 -11.08 1.70 9.27
N LEU A 372 -9.76 1.80 9.19
CA LEU A 372 -8.89 1.22 10.21
C LEU A 372 -8.58 2.14 11.38
N ILE A 373 -8.60 3.47 11.24
CA ILE A 373 -8.20 4.36 12.35
C ILE A 373 -9.00 4.11 13.63
N GLY A 374 -10.34 4.08 13.55
CA GLY A 374 -11.18 3.84 14.73
C GLY A 374 -10.93 2.47 15.35
N VAL A 375 -10.73 1.46 14.51
CA VAL A 375 -10.41 0.08 14.92
C VAL A 375 -9.04 0.01 15.59
N SER A 376 -8.02 0.64 15.01
CA SER A 376 -6.66 0.68 15.57
C SER A 376 -6.62 1.36 16.94
N VAL A 377 -7.35 2.47 17.10
CA VAL A 377 -7.46 3.14 18.40
C VAL A 377 -8.15 2.25 19.42
N LEU A 378 -9.24 1.57 19.05
CA LEU A 378 -9.94 0.63 19.93
C LEU A 378 -9.14 -0.64 20.25
N SER A 379 -8.12 -0.99 19.45
CA SER A 379 -7.20 -2.10 19.72
C SER A 379 -6.07 -1.75 20.69
N ASP A 380 -5.80 -0.46 20.95
CA ASP A 380 -4.78 -0.10 21.93
C ASP A 380 -5.23 -0.53 23.33
N LYS A 381 -4.34 -1.16 24.11
CA LYS A 381 -4.64 -1.58 25.50
C LYS A 381 -5.10 -0.41 26.37
N ASP A 382 -4.54 0.75 26.11
CA ASP A 382 -4.86 2.00 26.79
C ASP A 382 -6.27 2.51 26.45
N ALA A 383 -6.94 1.98 25.42
CA ALA A 383 -8.31 2.35 25.10
C ALA A 383 -9.34 1.88 26.14
N LEU A 384 -8.98 0.86 26.93
CA LEU A 384 -9.82 0.28 27.98
C LEU A 384 -9.28 0.65 29.36
N ASN A 385 -9.84 1.69 29.96
CA ASN A 385 -9.60 1.99 31.36
C ASN A 385 -10.65 2.98 31.87
N ASP A 386 -11.36 2.62 32.94
CA ASP A 386 -12.37 3.48 33.56
C ASP A 386 -11.80 4.35 34.70
N LYS A 387 -10.47 4.57 34.69
CA LYS A 387 -9.86 5.51 35.62
C LYS A 387 -10.18 6.93 35.17
N GLU A 388 -10.66 7.75 36.10
CA GLU A 388 -10.83 9.18 35.86
C GLU A 388 -9.54 9.78 35.29
N PRO A 389 -9.66 10.68 34.30
CA PRO A 389 -8.50 11.36 33.76
C PRO A 389 -7.84 12.19 34.84
N ASP A 390 -6.52 12.06 34.96
CA ASP A 390 -5.74 13.02 35.72
C ASP A 390 -5.87 14.44 35.11
N ASN A 391 -5.50 15.45 35.90
CA ASN A 391 -5.60 16.85 35.49
C ASN A 391 -4.81 17.18 34.21
N VAL A 392 -3.73 16.45 33.93
CA VAL A 392 -2.88 16.64 32.75
C VAL A 392 -3.63 16.15 31.51
N ARG A 393 -4.20 14.95 31.55
CA ARG A 393 -4.97 14.33 30.47
C ARG A 393 -6.26 15.10 30.20
N ALA A 394 -6.95 15.58 31.23
CA ALA A 394 -8.12 16.43 31.07
C ALA A 394 -7.76 17.76 30.38
N SER A 395 -6.62 18.36 30.74
CA SER A 395 -6.12 19.59 30.10
C SER A 395 -5.69 19.36 28.65
N ALA A 396 -5.01 18.24 28.38
CA ALA A 396 -4.65 17.83 27.02
C ALA A 396 -5.90 17.62 26.16
N THR A 397 -6.95 16.98 26.71
CA THR A 397 -8.20 16.75 25.99
C THR A 397 -8.88 18.06 25.58
N ARG A 398 -8.92 19.05 26.50
CA ARG A 398 -9.47 20.39 26.20
C ARG A 398 -8.66 21.12 25.12
N LEU A 399 -7.33 21.06 25.21
CA LEU A 399 -6.45 21.61 24.17
C LEU A 399 -6.70 20.93 22.83
N GLY A 400 -6.79 19.61 22.81
CA GLY A 400 -7.08 18.81 21.64
C GLY A 400 -8.42 19.21 21.00
N LEU A 401 -9.48 19.38 21.77
CA LEU A 401 -10.77 19.85 21.26
C LEU A 401 -10.70 21.26 20.65
N ALA A 402 -9.96 22.17 21.26
CA ALA A 402 -9.74 23.51 20.71
C ALA A 402 -8.97 23.46 19.37
N LEU A 403 -7.91 22.66 19.30
CA LEU A 403 -7.14 22.45 18.07
C LEU A 403 -7.97 21.77 16.97
N PHE A 404 -8.81 20.81 17.34
CA PHE A 404 -9.73 20.12 16.42
C PHE A 404 -10.74 21.10 15.83
N ALA A 405 -11.35 21.96 16.65
CA ALA A 405 -12.29 22.98 16.21
C ALA A 405 -11.60 23.99 15.26
N LEU A 406 -10.43 24.51 15.64
CA LEU A 406 -9.65 25.44 14.84
C LEU A 406 -9.26 24.84 13.48
N GLY A 407 -8.69 23.63 13.49
CA GLY A 407 -8.29 22.91 12.27
C GLY A 407 -9.48 22.60 11.37
N SER A 408 -10.60 22.13 11.95
CA SER A 408 -11.81 21.80 11.20
C SER A 408 -12.44 23.03 10.54
N TYR A 409 -12.49 24.15 11.25
CA TYR A 409 -13.01 25.43 10.75
C TYR A 409 -12.19 25.92 9.55
N HIS A 410 -10.87 26.10 9.72
CA HIS A 410 -10.01 26.59 8.64
C HIS A 410 -9.93 25.61 7.46
N GLN A 411 -10.00 24.29 7.72
CA GLN A 411 -10.06 23.31 6.63
C GLN A 411 -11.34 23.49 5.80
N PHE A 412 -12.50 23.67 6.44
CA PHE A 412 -13.77 23.88 5.75
C PHE A 412 -13.73 25.19 4.95
N MET A 413 -13.29 26.28 5.58
CA MET A 413 -13.20 27.60 4.95
C MET A 413 -12.30 27.59 3.72
N CYS A 414 -11.10 27.00 3.83
CA CYS A 414 -10.21 26.85 2.70
C CYS A 414 -10.82 25.99 1.57
N ASN A 415 -11.52 24.91 1.89
CA ASN A 415 -12.16 24.07 0.88
C ASN A 415 -13.31 24.82 0.17
N HIS A 416 -14.12 25.55 0.93
CA HIS A 416 -15.19 26.40 0.41
C HIS A 416 -14.65 27.51 -0.52
N LEU A 417 -13.60 28.22 -0.10
CA LEU A 417 -12.95 29.26 -0.91
C LEU A 417 -12.40 28.68 -2.22
N LEU A 418 -11.78 27.50 -2.17
CA LEU A 418 -11.24 26.83 -3.35
C LEU A 418 -12.35 26.41 -4.32
N ALA A 419 -13.49 25.92 -3.80
CA ALA A 419 -14.66 25.60 -4.61
C ALA A 419 -15.28 26.85 -5.26
N LYS A 420 -15.50 27.91 -4.47
CA LYS A 420 -16.05 29.20 -4.92
C LYS A 420 -15.20 29.80 -6.03
N GLN A 421 -13.89 29.85 -5.85
CA GLN A 421 -12.96 30.42 -6.82
C GLN A 421 -12.88 29.57 -8.10
N LYS A 422 -12.93 28.24 -8.01
CA LYS A 422 -13.02 27.37 -9.19
C LYS A 422 -14.31 27.61 -9.99
N ALA A 423 -15.45 27.69 -9.32
CA ALA A 423 -16.73 27.92 -9.96
C ALA A 423 -16.75 29.28 -10.69
N ALA A 424 -16.32 30.35 -10.02
CA ALA A 424 -16.22 31.68 -10.61
C ALA A 424 -15.29 31.74 -11.84
N ASN A 425 -14.24 30.91 -11.86
CA ASN A 425 -13.24 30.88 -12.93
C ASN A 425 -13.46 29.76 -13.96
N LYS A 426 -14.69 29.24 -14.12
CA LYS A 426 -15.04 28.20 -15.11
C LYS A 426 -14.11 26.98 -15.04
N MET A 427 -13.80 26.54 -13.82
CA MET A 427 -12.90 25.41 -13.53
C MET A 427 -11.43 25.60 -13.96
N ARG A 428 -11.02 26.82 -14.29
CA ARG A 428 -9.61 27.15 -14.52
C ARG A 428 -8.87 27.21 -13.19
N HIS A 429 -7.60 26.82 -13.22
CA HIS A 429 -6.72 26.94 -12.06
C HIS A 429 -6.34 28.42 -11.86
N VAL A 430 -6.62 28.93 -10.67
CA VAL A 430 -6.25 30.27 -10.21
C VAL A 430 -5.49 30.17 -8.89
N LEU A 431 -4.75 31.22 -8.55
CA LEU A 431 -4.10 31.34 -7.24
C LEU A 431 -5.18 31.54 -6.17
N PRO A 432 -5.34 30.60 -5.23
CA PRO A 432 -6.35 30.72 -4.19
C PRO A 432 -5.97 31.83 -3.20
N ARG A 433 -6.95 32.66 -2.84
CA ARG A 433 -6.81 33.77 -1.87
C ARG A 433 -7.78 33.63 -0.70
N GLY A 434 -7.42 34.24 0.43
CA GLY A 434 -8.23 34.33 1.65
C GLY A 434 -7.96 33.22 2.67
N ASP A 435 -8.30 33.49 3.94
CA ASP A 435 -8.03 32.61 5.08
C ASP A 435 -6.54 32.17 5.11
N TRP A 436 -6.26 30.90 5.41
CA TRP A 436 -4.89 30.40 5.50
C TRP A 436 -4.16 30.29 4.16
N PHE A 437 -4.83 30.57 3.02
CA PHE A 437 -4.12 30.71 1.74
C PHE A 437 -3.19 31.92 1.71
N GLU A 438 -3.33 32.90 2.60
CA GLU A 438 -2.35 34.00 2.70
C GLU A 438 -1.11 33.61 3.52
N LEU A 439 -1.22 32.56 4.35
CA LEU A 439 -0.14 32.10 5.23
C LEU A 439 0.72 31.03 4.55
N THR A 440 0.10 30.07 3.88
CA THR A 440 0.78 28.91 3.30
C THR A 440 0.19 28.54 1.95
N ARG A 441 1.01 27.98 1.06
CA ARG A 441 0.58 27.52 -0.27
C ARG A 441 -0.35 26.31 -0.22
N SER A 442 -0.36 25.57 0.90
CA SER A 442 -1.11 24.33 1.05
C SER A 442 -1.90 24.22 2.36
N PRO A 443 -2.81 25.16 2.67
CA PRO A 443 -3.46 25.26 3.98
C PRO A 443 -4.35 24.07 4.31
N LEU A 444 -4.94 23.40 3.32
CA LEU A 444 -5.72 22.17 3.51
C LEU A 444 -4.86 21.03 4.09
N TYR A 445 -3.58 20.95 3.71
CA TYR A 445 -2.66 19.95 4.24
C TYR A 445 -2.18 20.33 5.64
N THR A 446 -1.95 21.61 5.89
CA THR A 446 -1.61 22.15 7.23
C THR A 446 -2.72 21.89 8.24
N THR A 447 -3.97 22.18 7.86
CA THR A 447 -5.15 21.96 8.70
C THR A 447 -5.41 20.47 8.95
N GLU A 448 -5.16 19.61 7.96
CA GLU A 448 -5.22 18.16 8.17
C GLU A 448 -4.19 17.71 9.23
N ILE A 449 -2.92 18.15 9.11
CA ILE A 449 -1.90 17.86 10.14
C ILE A 449 -2.35 18.33 11.52
N LEU A 450 -2.95 19.52 11.61
CA LEU A 450 -3.46 20.08 12.86
C LEU A 450 -4.60 19.24 13.47
N ILE A 451 -5.53 18.74 12.65
CA ILE A 451 -6.63 17.87 13.10
C ILE A 451 -6.10 16.54 13.66
N TYR A 452 -5.09 15.94 13.04
CA TYR A 452 -4.51 14.69 13.55
C TYR A 452 -3.63 14.91 14.78
N LEU A 453 -2.96 16.07 14.87
CA LEU A 453 -2.30 16.48 16.11
C LEU A 453 -3.32 16.65 17.25
N ALA A 454 -4.48 17.25 16.95
CA ALA A 454 -5.56 17.41 17.92
C ALA A 454 -6.03 16.06 18.47
N PHE A 455 -6.11 15.01 17.64
CA PHE A 455 -6.49 13.66 18.10
C PHE A 455 -5.51 13.09 19.13
N LEU A 456 -4.20 13.29 18.97
CA LEU A 456 -3.20 12.88 19.98
C LEU A 456 -3.49 13.52 21.34
N PHE A 457 -3.79 14.83 21.34
CA PHE A 457 -4.13 15.57 22.56
C PHE A 457 -5.48 15.15 23.14
N ILE A 458 -6.50 14.90 22.30
CA ILE A 458 -7.81 14.42 22.73
C ILE A 458 -7.69 13.11 23.52
N THR A 459 -6.82 12.19 23.10
CA THR A 459 -6.59 10.94 23.83
C THR A 459 -5.62 11.06 25.01
N GLY A 460 -5.19 12.28 25.37
CA GLY A 460 -4.23 12.51 26.44
C GLY A 460 -2.78 12.09 26.13
N GLY A 461 -2.45 11.85 24.85
CA GLY A 461 -1.10 11.46 24.42
C GLY A 461 -0.67 10.03 24.74
N THR A 462 -1.59 9.16 25.16
CA THR A 462 -1.26 7.79 25.59
C THR A 462 -1.59 6.71 24.53
N THR A 463 -2.45 7.02 23.56
CA THR A 463 -2.83 6.12 22.46
C THR A 463 -1.73 6.03 21.40
N ILE A 464 -0.93 4.97 21.46
CA ILE A 464 0.22 4.71 20.57
C ILE A 464 -0.19 4.66 19.10
N SER A 465 -1.33 4.05 18.79
CA SER A 465 -1.83 3.93 17.41
C SER A 465 -1.97 5.30 16.72
N LEU A 466 -2.37 6.34 17.45
CA LEU A 466 -2.50 7.69 16.90
C LEU A 466 -1.16 8.33 16.54
N TYR A 467 -0.05 7.96 17.19
CA TYR A 467 1.28 8.47 16.80
C TYR A 467 1.69 7.93 15.44
N PHE A 468 1.46 6.63 15.18
CA PHE A 468 1.71 6.04 13.87
C PHE A 468 0.82 6.67 12.79
N VAL A 469 -0.47 6.87 13.09
CA VAL A 469 -1.41 7.56 12.19
C VAL A 469 -0.95 9.00 11.93
N PHE A 470 -0.51 9.73 12.95
CA PHE A 470 -0.02 11.09 12.82
C PHE A 470 1.23 11.18 11.94
N ILE A 471 2.23 10.31 12.18
CA ILE A 471 3.44 10.25 11.35
C ILE A 471 3.09 9.95 9.89
N TRP A 472 2.19 9.00 9.66
CA TRP A 472 1.69 8.67 8.32
C TRP A 472 1.03 9.89 7.65
N VAL A 473 0.09 10.56 8.35
CA VAL A 473 -0.59 11.75 7.82
C VAL A 473 0.40 12.85 7.54
N PHE A 474 1.30 13.15 8.49
CA PHE A 474 2.32 14.18 8.34
C PHE A 474 3.19 13.93 7.10
N ALA A 475 3.73 12.71 6.95
CA ALA A 475 4.57 12.35 5.81
C ALA A 475 3.79 12.45 4.47
N ASN A 476 2.56 11.92 4.44
CA ASN A 476 1.73 11.97 3.24
C ASN A 476 1.37 13.42 2.86
N GLN A 477 1.01 14.26 3.83
CA GLN A 477 0.71 15.67 3.61
C GLN A 477 1.95 16.47 3.21
N ALA A 478 3.13 16.18 3.77
CA ALA A 478 4.38 16.82 3.37
C ALA A 478 4.75 16.53 1.91
N ILE A 479 4.64 15.27 1.48
CA ILE A 479 4.86 14.89 0.08
C ILE A 479 3.82 15.55 -0.84
N CYS A 480 2.55 15.56 -0.45
CA CYS A 480 1.49 16.21 -1.22
C CYS A 480 1.71 17.72 -1.33
N ALA A 481 2.15 18.37 -0.25
CA ALA A 481 2.49 19.80 -0.22
C ALA A 481 3.66 20.12 -1.13
N HIS A 482 4.73 19.30 -1.10
CA HIS A 482 5.89 19.47 -1.97
C HIS A 482 5.51 19.37 -3.46
N ASN A 483 4.70 18.36 -3.82
CA ASN A 483 4.22 18.19 -5.19
C ASN A 483 3.31 19.34 -5.63
N ASN A 484 2.43 19.79 -4.74
CA ASN A 484 1.53 20.92 -4.99
C ASN A 484 2.31 22.23 -5.15
N TYR A 485 3.34 22.42 -4.33
CA TYR A 485 4.29 23.52 -4.42
C TYR A 485 5.00 23.55 -5.78
N ASN A 486 5.61 22.44 -6.22
CA ASN A 486 6.29 22.36 -7.52
C ASN A 486 5.33 22.65 -8.67
N TRP A 487 4.09 22.17 -8.57
CA TRP A 487 3.06 22.44 -9.55
C TRP A 487 2.64 23.92 -9.59
N TYR A 488 2.51 24.59 -8.44
CA TYR A 488 2.22 26.02 -8.39
C TYR A 488 3.33 26.85 -9.03
N GLU A 489 4.60 26.54 -8.76
CA GLU A 489 5.73 27.28 -9.33
C GLU A 489 5.83 27.10 -10.85
N ASP A 490 5.61 25.90 -11.36
CA ASP A 490 5.55 25.64 -12.80
C ASP A 490 4.35 26.35 -13.45
N LYS A 491 3.17 26.24 -12.85
CA LYS A 491 1.92 26.75 -13.42
C LYS A 491 1.82 28.28 -13.40
N PHE A 492 2.36 28.91 -12.37
CA PHE A 492 2.29 30.35 -12.13
C PHE A 492 3.69 30.97 -12.05
N ARG A 493 4.62 30.48 -12.88
CA ARG A 493 6.01 30.95 -12.95
C ARG A 493 6.16 32.48 -13.09
N ASP A 494 5.21 33.12 -13.75
CA ASP A 494 5.21 34.57 -14.00
C ASP A 494 4.62 35.38 -12.82
N ARG A 495 4.10 34.69 -11.78
CA ARG A 495 3.42 35.29 -10.61
C ARG A 495 3.94 34.73 -9.29
N LEU A 496 5.23 34.36 -9.23
CA LEU A 496 5.82 33.75 -8.03
C LEU A 496 5.80 34.68 -6.82
N ALA A 497 5.95 36.00 -7.02
CA ALA A 497 5.92 37.00 -5.96
C ALA A 497 4.58 37.08 -5.22
N GLU A 498 3.51 36.58 -5.83
CA GLU A 498 2.17 36.56 -5.25
C GLU A 498 1.90 35.35 -4.36
N LEU A 499 2.75 34.32 -4.43
CA LEU A 499 2.59 33.10 -3.65
C LEU A 499 3.03 33.32 -2.19
N PRO A 500 2.33 32.70 -1.21
CA PRO A 500 2.77 32.69 0.17
C PRO A 500 4.20 32.15 0.31
N LYS A 501 4.93 32.69 1.29
CA LYS A 501 6.32 32.30 1.57
C LYS A 501 6.42 30.83 1.99
N TYR A 502 5.52 30.37 2.86
CA TYR A 502 5.56 29.03 3.46
C TYR A 502 4.84 27.99 2.57
N LYS A 503 5.44 26.81 2.44
CA LYS A 503 4.95 25.73 1.56
C LYS A 503 3.88 24.89 2.25
N LEU A 504 4.07 24.60 3.54
CA LEU A 504 3.21 23.76 4.36
C LEU A 504 3.00 24.36 5.75
N ILE A 505 4.05 24.51 6.57
CA ILE A 505 3.91 24.95 7.96
C ILE A 505 4.28 26.43 8.04
N PRO A 506 3.32 27.32 8.34
CA PRO A 506 3.60 28.74 8.52
C PRO A 506 4.77 28.95 9.49
N TYR A 507 5.66 29.87 9.16
CA TYR A 507 6.84 30.21 9.96
C TYR A 507 7.94 29.13 10.06
N ILE A 508 7.77 27.98 9.40
CA ILE A 508 8.77 26.88 9.40
C ILE A 508 9.17 26.48 7.99
N TRP A 509 8.21 26.01 7.16
CA TRP A 509 8.49 25.45 5.83
C TRP A 509 7.45 25.79 4.79
#